data_AF-A0A5E5BNU7-F1
#
_entry.id   AF-A0A5E5BNU7-F1
#
_cell.length_a   1.000
_cell.length_b   1.000
_cell.length_c   1.000
_cell.angle_alpha   90.00
_cell.angle_beta   90.00
_cell.angle_gamma   90.00
#
_symmetry.space_group_name_H-M   'P 1'
#
loop_
_entity.id
_entity.type
_entity.pdbx_description
1 polymer ?
#
loop_
_entity_poly.entity_id
_entity_poly.type
_entity_poly.pdbx_seq_one_letter_code
_entity_poly.pdbx_strand_id
1 'polypeptide(L)'
;MPANSLGYTVFRNMRRIASGSLADAAIAYQQAMIADPHASVLIFDDLNGDTRDVDVRGSAADIRARYPAPAATVVAGSSDAPPVKGRGRPKLGVVAREVTLLPRHWDWLAEQPGGASVVLRKLVDEARRKHAGRDLLRRAQERAYRFMSTIAGDLPEFEEASRALFAHDLDALGKRIAGWPEDVRVHLLHLASTDNLVDGAV
;
A
#
# COMPACT_ATOMS: atom_id res chain seq x y z
N MET A 1 -14.16 -3.18 -2.47
CA MET A 1 -12.79 -3.58 -2.81
C MET A 1 -12.06 -3.78 -1.51
N PRO A 2 -11.67 -4.99 -1.10
CA PRO A 2 -10.77 -5.10 0.05
C PRO A 2 -9.50 -4.34 -0.35
N ALA A 3 -9.16 -3.30 0.39
CA ALA A 3 -7.92 -2.59 0.20
C ALA A 3 -6.82 -3.62 0.45
N ASN A 4 -6.07 -3.92 -0.59
CA ASN A 4 -4.87 -4.71 -0.46
C ASN A 4 -3.94 -3.98 0.53
N SER A 5 -3.92 -4.46 1.76
CA SER A 5 -3.15 -3.86 2.85
C SER A 5 -1.86 -4.65 2.97
N LEU A 6 -0.74 -3.97 2.84
CA LEU A 6 0.58 -4.55 3.06
C LEU A 6 0.90 -4.76 4.55
N GLY A 7 -0.09 -4.58 5.42
CA GLY A 7 0.06 -4.63 6.86
C GLY A 7 0.35 -3.27 7.47
N TYR A 8 0.56 -3.31 8.77
CA TYR A 8 0.89 -2.17 9.60
C TYR A 8 2.06 -2.54 10.50
N THR A 9 3.01 -1.62 10.65
CA THR A 9 4.19 -1.81 11.49
C THR A 9 4.22 -0.80 12.62
N VAL A 10 4.48 -1.28 13.85
CA VAL A 10 4.47 -0.46 15.05
C VAL A 10 5.90 -0.23 15.53
N PHE A 11 6.23 1.03 15.76
CA PHE A 11 7.49 1.47 16.33
C PHE A 11 7.26 2.08 17.71
N ARG A 12 8.11 1.72 18.66
CA ARG A 12 8.31 2.45 19.91
C ARG A 12 9.64 3.18 19.83
N ASN A 13 9.60 4.51 19.81
CA ASN A 13 10.70 5.37 19.42
C ASN A 13 11.24 4.93 18.05
N MET A 14 12.43 4.32 18.00
CA MET A 14 13.05 3.86 16.75
C MET A 14 13.23 2.33 16.70
N ARG A 15 12.51 1.60 17.57
CA ARG A 15 12.51 0.14 17.63
C ARG A 15 11.18 -0.41 17.16
N ARG A 16 11.20 -1.38 16.25
CA ARG A 16 10.00 -2.09 15.81
C ARG A 16 9.54 -3.05 16.90
N ILE A 17 8.24 -2.98 17.26
CA ILE A 17 7.66 -3.82 18.31
C ILE A 17 6.59 -4.78 17.79
N ALA A 18 5.98 -4.50 16.63
CA ALA A 18 5.02 -5.39 15.98
C ALA A 18 4.94 -5.10 14.48
N SER A 19 4.47 -6.08 13.71
CA SER A 19 4.08 -5.93 12.30
C SER A 19 2.98 -6.94 11.99
N GLY A 20 1.94 -6.56 11.26
CA GLY A 20 0.81 -7.44 10.95
C GLY A 20 -0.48 -6.70 10.61
N SER A 21 -1.62 -7.24 11.06
CA SER A 21 -2.92 -6.62 10.81
C SER A 21 -3.10 -5.32 11.61
N LEU A 22 -4.07 -4.49 11.22
CA LEU A 22 -4.38 -3.27 11.98
C LEU A 22 -4.79 -3.57 13.43
N ALA A 23 -5.46 -4.71 13.67
CA ALA A 23 -5.79 -5.13 15.02
C ALA A 23 -4.55 -5.47 15.85
N ASP A 24 -3.60 -6.22 15.27
CA ASP A 24 -2.37 -6.59 15.98
C ASP A 24 -1.52 -5.35 16.27
N ALA A 25 -1.44 -4.42 15.30
CA ALA A 25 -0.79 -3.13 15.48
C ALA A 25 -1.45 -2.29 16.58
N ALA A 26 -2.78 -2.19 16.59
CA ALA A 26 -3.52 -1.46 17.62
C ALA A 26 -3.35 -2.08 19.02
N ILE A 27 -3.31 -3.41 19.13
CA ILE A 27 -3.05 -4.11 20.40
C ILE A 27 -1.62 -3.84 20.87
N ALA A 28 -0.63 -3.95 19.99
CA ALA A 28 0.77 -3.68 20.33
C ALA A 28 0.96 -2.21 20.77
N TYR A 29 0.31 -1.26 20.08
CA TYR A 29 0.27 0.14 20.48
C TYR A 29 -0.31 0.31 21.89
N GLN A 30 -1.47 -0.31 22.16
CA GLN A 30 -2.12 -0.24 23.47
C GLN A 30 -1.19 -0.77 24.58
N GLN A 31 -0.60 -1.95 24.37
CA GLN A 31 0.30 -2.58 25.33
C GLN A 31 1.55 -1.73 25.59
N ALA A 32 2.13 -1.13 24.55
CA ALA A 32 3.27 -0.24 24.70
C ALA A 32 2.93 1.03 25.49
N MET A 33 1.76 1.64 25.24
CA MET A 33 1.27 2.80 25.98
C MET A 33 0.93 2.49 27.44
N ILE A 34 0.41 1.29 27.73
CA ILE A 34 0.16 0.84 29.11
C ILE A 34 1.48 0.62 29.86
N ALA A 35 2.48 0.03 29.19
CA ALA A 35 3.78 -0.23 29.79
C ALA A 35 4.59 1.05 30.05
N ASP A 36 4.46 2.05 29.18
CA ASP A 36 5.11 3.35 29.30
C ASP A 36 4.27 4.44 28.62
N PRO A 37 3.49 5.22 29.38
CA PRO A 37 2.64 6.28 28.86
C PRO A 37 3.41 7.44 28.21
N HIS A 38 4.73 7.54 28.42
CA HIS A 38 5.57 8.60 27.87
C HIS A 38 6.35 8.16 26.62
N ALA A 39 6.26 6.90 26.23
CA ALA A 39 6.92 6.43 25.01
C ALA A 39 6.28 7.07 23.77
N SER A 40 7.11 7.43 22.79
CA SER A 40 6.59 7.73 21.45
C SER A 40 6.28 6.40 20.76
N VAL A 41 5.02 6.12 20.45
CA VAL A 41 4.62 4.93 19.71
C VAL A 41 3.88 5.36 18.46
N LEU A 42 4.31 4.85 17.31
CA LEU A 42 3.76 5.17 16.00
C LEU A 42 3.38 3.87 15.30
N ILE A 43 2.23 3.89 14.62
CA ILE A 43 1.81 2.83 13.71
C ILE A 43 1.97 3.38 12.30
N PHE A 44 2.71 2.68 11.45
CA PHE A 44 2.84 2.99 10.04
C PHE A 44 1.98 2.03 9.21
N ASP A 45 1.36 2.56 8.16
CA ASP A 45 0.70 1.77 7.12
C ASP A 45 1.73 1.45 6.02
N ASP A 46 2.04 0.16 5.87
CA ASP A 46 3.13 -0.30 4.99
C ASP A 46 2.79 -0.09 3.50
N LEU A 47 1.53 0.24 3.17
CA LEU A 47 1.10 0.58 1.82
C LEU A 47 1.52 2.01 1.40
N ASN A 48 1.41 2.98 2.30
CA ASN A 48 1.58 4.41 1.98
C ASN A 48 2.69 5.11 2.78
N GLY A 49 3.24 4.45 3.81
CA GLY A 49 4.30 4.96 4.67
C GLY A 49 3.86 6.03 5.68
N ASP A 50 2.57 6.33 5.76
CA ASP A 50 2.00 7.32 6.66
C ASP A 50 1.68 6.71 8.03
N THR A 51 1.59 7.57 9.05
CA THR A 51 1.16 7.17 10.38
C THR A 51 -0.35 6.96 10.44
N ARG A 52 -0.79 5.98 11.24
CA ARG A 52 -2.19 5.62 11.42
C ARG A 52 -2.63 5.75 12.87
N ASP A 53 -3.58 6.65 13.13
CA ASP A 53 -4.26 6.73 14.42
C ASP A 53 -5.35 5.65 14.55
N VAL A 54 -5.41 5.02 15.72
CA VAL A 54 -6.34 3.94 16.05
C VAL A 54 -6.99 4.16 17.42
N ASP A 55 -8.25 3.76 17.53
CA ASP A 55 -8.97 3.69 18.80
C ASP A 55 -8.61 2.39 19.51
N VAL A 56 -7.89 2.51 20.62
CA VAL A 56 -7.44 1.38 21.46
C VAL A 56 -8.23 1.26 22.75
N ARG A 57 -9.43 1.84 22.84
CA ARG A 57 -10.26 1.67 24.05
C ARG A 57 -10.85 0.28 24.12
N GLY A 58 -10.83 -0.30 25.33
CA GLY A 58 -11.37 -1.62 25.65
C GLY A 58 -10.31 -2.71 25.73
N SER A 59 -10.76 -3.96 25.77
CA SER A 59 -9.91 -5.15 25.75
C SER A 59 -9.36 -5.44 24.35
N ALA A 60 -8.38 -6.34 24.26
CA ALA A 60 -7.87 -6.82 22.97
C ALA A 60 -8.96 -7.48 22.11
N ALA A 61 -10.01 -8.04 22.72
CA ALA A 61 -11.16 -8.58 21.99
C ALA A 61 -11.99 -7.46 21.34
N ASP A 62 -12.21 -6.36 22.07
CA ASP A 62 -12.94 -5.19 21.57
C ASP A 62 -12.20 -4.53 20.40
N ILE A 63 -10.87 -4.44 20.49
CA ILE A 63 -10.01 -3.90 19.43
C ILE A 63 -10.10 -4.79 18.17
N ARG A 64 -10.03 -6.12 18.31
CA ARG A 64 -10.18 -7.04 17.17
C ARG A 64 -11.56 -6.96 16.52
N ALA A 65 -12.61 -6.80 17.31
CA ALA A 65 -13.96 -6.62 16.79
C ALA A 65 -14.10 -5.30 16.01
N ARG A 66 -13.36 -4.25 16.43
CA ARG A 66 -13.32 -2.94 15.76
C ARG A 66 -12.50 -2.97 14.46
N TYR A 67 -11.40 -3.72 14.44
CA TYR A 67 -10.49 -3.84 13.30
C TYR A 67 -10.42 -5.29 12.81
N PRO A 68 -11.52 -5.83 12.24
CA PRO A 68 -11.49 -7.19 11.72
C PRO A 68 -10.44 -7.28 10.62
N ALA A 69 -9.58 -8.30 10.68
CA ALA A 69 -8.68 -8.60 9.59
C ALA A 69 -9.52 -8.82 8.31
N PRO A 70 -9.05 -8.37 7.13
CA PRO A 70 -9.67 -8.79 5.89
C PRO A 70 -9.71 -10.31 5.91
N ALA A 71 -10.89 -10.89 5.76
CA ALA A 71 -11.02 -12.33 5.68
C ALA A 71 -10.16 -12.77 4.49
N ALA A 72 -8.98 -13.33 4.77
CA ALA A 72 -8.23 -14.09 3.80
C ALA A 72 -9.25 -15.07 3.23
N THR A 73 -9.53 -14.95 1.93
CA THR A 73 -10.47 -15.84 1.27
C THR A 73 -9.75 -17.17 1.22
N VAL A 74 -9.81 -17.92 2.32
CA VAL A 74 -9.49 -19.32 2.36
C VAL A 74 -10.47 -19.96 1.40
N VAL A 75 -9.98 -20.20 0.17
CA VAL A 75 -10.54 -21.20 -0.72
C VAL A 75 -10.33 -22.56 -0.05
N ALA A 76 -11.09 -22.79 1.02
CA ALA A 76 -11.33 -24.11 1.56
C ALA A 76 -12.18 -24.83 0.52
N GLY A 77 -11.53 -25.67 -0.27
CA GLY A 77 -12.20 -26.58 -1.17
C GLY A 77 -13.24 -27.38 -0.40
N SER A 78 -14.49 -27.23 -0.80
CA SER A 78 -15.58 -28.13 -0.43
C SER A 78 -16.46 -28.23 -1.66
N SER A 79 -16.13 -29.23 -2.49
CA SER A 79 -17.02 -29.80 -3.48
C SER A 79 -18.22 -30.39 -2.76
N ASP A 80 -19.43 -29.91 -3.02
CA ASP A 80 -20.50 -30.71 -3.64
C ASP A 80 -21.79 -29.87 -3.83
N ALA A 81 -22.56 -30.20 -4.87
CA ALA A 81 -23.93 -29.78 -5.26
C ALA A 81 -24.10 -28.79 -6.46
N PRO A 82 -25.12 -29.02 -7.32
CA PRO A 82 -24.99 -28.97 -8.79
C PRO A 82 -25.45 -27.65 -9.45
N PRO A 83 -25.16 -27.42 -10.76
CA PRO A 83 -25.34 -26.13 -11.39
C PRO A 83 -26.75 -25.95 -11.96
N VAL A 84 -27.41 -24.85 -11.60
CA VAL A 84 -28.59 -24.36 -12.33
C VAL A 84 -28.17 -23.21 -13.24
N LYS A 85 -28.40 -23.44 -14.53
CA LYS A 85 -27.97 -22.65 -15.67
C LYS A 85 -28.86 -21.41 -15.85
N GLY A 86 -28.34 -20.22 -15.52
CA GLY A 86 -28.89 -18.95 -15.96
C GLY A 86 -28.03 -18.35 -17.07
N ARG A 87 -28.42 -18.49 -18.34
CA ARG A 87 -27.76 -17.84 -19.49
C ARG A 87 -28.06 -16.34 -19.45
N GLY A 88 -27.16 -15.55 -18.85
CA GLY A 88 -27.15 -14.10 -18.95
C GLY A 88 -25.76 -13.63 -19.35
N ARG A 89 -25.66 -12.78 -20.38
CA ARG A 89 -24.42 -12.12 -20.80
C ARG A 89 -23.70 -11.59 -19.55
N PRO A 90 -22.42 -11.92 -19.29
CA PRO A 90 -21.69 -11.40 -18.14
C PRO A 90 -21.80 -9.88 -18.14
N LYS A 91 -22.39 -9.30 -17.11
CA LYS A 91 -22.41 -7.84 -16.94
C LYS A 91 -20.96 -7.41 -16.79
N LEU A 92 -20.41 -6.73 -17.79
CA LEU A 92 -18.99 -6.33 -17.84
C LEU A 92 -18.62 -5.25 -16.79
N GLY A 93 -19.50 -4.95 -15.83
CA GLY A 93 -19.25 -4.01 -14.73
C GLY A 93 -18.90 -2.59 -15.19
N VAL A 94 -19.32 -2.15 -16.38
CA VAL A 94 -18.94 -0.85 -16.92
C VAL A 94 -19.78 0.25 -16.27
N VAL A 95 -19.12 1.22 -15.64
CA VAL A 95 -19.74 2.44 -15.14
C VAL A 95 -19.49 3.55 -16.17
N ALA A 96 -20.55 4.15 -16.69
CA ALA A 96 -20.43 5.28 -17.59
C ALA A 96 -20.05 6.54 -16.81
N ARG A 97 -19.09 7.31 -17.34
CA ARG A 97 -18.70 8.64 -16.86
C ARG A 97 -18.46 9.55 -18.06
N GLU A 98 -18.65 10.84 -17.88
CA GLU A 98 -18.43 11.84 -18.93
C GLU A 98 -16.93 12.09 -19.15
N VAL A 99 -16.52 12.18 -20.41
CA VAL A 99 -15.14 12.49 -20.82
C VAL A 99 -15.21 13.56 -21.90
N THR A 100 -14.44 14.63 -21.73
CA THR A 100 -14.31 15.69 -22.73
C THR A 100 -13.00 15.54 -23.47
N LEU A 101 -13.06 15.45 -24.80
CA LEU A 101 -11.90 15.35 -25.68
C LEU A 101 -11.99 16.39 -26.80
N LEU A 102 -10.86 16.68 -27.43
CA LEU A 102 -10.80 17.57 -28.59
C LEU A 102 -11.54 16.95 -29.79
N PRO A 103 -12.16 17.77 -30.67
CA PRO A 103 -12.92 17.27 -31.82
C PRO A 103 -12.16 16.24 -32.67
N ARG A 104 -10.90 16.53 -33.02
CA ARG A 104 -10.02 15.62 -33.76
C ARG A 104 -9.84 14.24 -33.11
N HIS A 105 -9.94 14.15 -31.78
CA HIS A 105 -9.81 12.86 -31.08
C HIS A 105 -11.12 12.08 -31.14
N TRP A 106 -12.26 12.77 -31.11
CA TRP A 106 -13.56 12.15 -31.34
C TRP A 106 -13.70 11.62 -32.76
N ASP A 107 -13.27 12.42 -33.75
CA ASP A 107 -13.27 12.01 -35.16
C ASP A 107 -12.44 10.72 -35.33
N TRP A 108 -11.22 10.70 -34.80
CA TRP A 108 -10.37 9.52 -34.83
C TRP A 108 -10.96 8.32 -34.08
N LEU A 109 -11.59 8.53 -32.91
CA LEU A 109 -12.24 7.46 -32.13
C LEU A 109 -13.46 6.86 -32.84
N ALA A 110 -14.19 7.68 -33.62
CA ALA A 110 -15.36 7.24 -34.37
C ALA A 110 -15.00 6.32 -35.56
N GLU A 111 -13.80 6.49 -36.11
CA GLU A 111 -13.27 5.67 -37.21
C GLU A 111 -12.79 4.28 -36.74
N GLN A 112 -12.68 4.04 -35.43
CA GLN A 112 -12.08 2.81 -34.91
C GLN A 112 -13.05 1.61 -34.91
N PRO A 113 -12.58 0.42 -35.31
CA PRO A 113 -13.38 -0.81 -35.24
C PRO A 113 -13.65 -1.21 -33.78
N GLY A 114 -14.92 -1.39 -33.44
CA GLY A 114 -15.37 -1.74 -32.08
C GLY A 114 -15.75 -0.55 -31.19
N GLY A 115 -15.66 0.68 -31.71
CA GLY A 115 -16.18 1.89 -31.08
C GLY A 115 -15.25 2.54 -30.05
N ALA A 116 -15.50 3.82 -29.77
CA ALA A 116 -14.67 4.66 -28.91
C ALA A 116 -14.34 4.03 -27.54
N SER A 117 -15.32 3.43 -26.88
CA SER A 117 -15.14 2.84 -25.54
C SER A 117 -14.16 1.66 -25.50
N VAL A 118 -14.08 0.85 -26.56
CA VAL A 118 -13.14 -0.28 -26.62
C VAL A 118 -11.72 0.24 -26.83
N VAL A 119 -11.55 1.23 -27.70
CA VAL A 119 -10.25 1.84 -27.99
C VAL A 119 -9.73 2.60 -26.79
N LEU A 120 -10.56 3.41 -26.13
CA LEU A 120 -10.20 4.10 -24.90
C LEU A 120 -9.75 3.12 -23.82
N ARG A 121 -10.44 1.98 -23.66
CA ARG A 121 -10.01 0.93 -22.72
C ARG A 121 -8.63 0.39 -23.07
N LYS A 122 -8.39 0.03 -24.34
CA LYS A 122 -7.08 -0.46 -24.80
C LYS A 122 -5.97 0.56 -24.59
N LEU A 123 -6.21 1.84 -24.89
CA LEU A 123 -5.27 2.93 -24.66
C LEU A 123 -4.95 3.11 -23.17
N VAL A 124 -5.98 3.04 -22.31
CA VAL A 124 -5.80 3.06 -20.85
C VAL A 124 -4.99 1.84 -20.40
N ASP A 125 -5.29 0.63 -20.88
CA ASP A 125 -4.58 -0.59 -20.50
C ASP A 125 -3.12 -0.58 -20.99
N GLU A 126 -2.86 -0.03 -22.17
CA GLU A 126 -1.52 0.16 -22.72
C GLU A 126 -0.74 1.21 -21.92
N ALA A 127 -1.33 2.37 -21.64
CA ALA A 127 -0.72 3.41 -20.82
C ALA A 127 -0.41 2.90 -19.40
N ARG A 128 -1.36 2.18 -18.78
CA ARG A 128 -1.17 1.53 -17.48
C ARG A 128 0.00 0.56 -17.53
N ARG A 129 0.10 -0.29 -18.56
CA ARG A 129 1.24 -1.21 -18.70
C ARG A 129 2.57 -0.49 -18.93
N LYS A 130 2.58 0.56 -19.76
CA LYS A 130 3.78 1.37 -20.05
C LYS A 130 4.32 2.09 -18.82
N HIS A 131 3.44 2.54 -17.93
CA HIS A 131 3.82 3.32 -16.75
C HIS A 131 3.86 2.51 -15.45
N ALA A 132 3.37 1.26 -15.43
CA ALA A 132 3.27 0.43 -14.23
C ALA A 132 4.57 0.37 -13.41
N GLY A 133 5.71 0.10 -14.05
CA GLY A 133 7.00 0.02 -13.34
C GLY A 133 7.45 1.36 -12.76
N ARG A 134 7.26 2.46 -13.50
CA ARG A 134 7.61 3.81 -13.02
C ARG A 134 6.68 4.26 -11.89
N ASP A 135 5.39 3.96 -11.99
CA ASP A 135 4.41 4.27 -10.95
C ASP A 135 4.66 3.45 -9.68
N LEU A 136 5.06 2.19 -9.82
CA LEU A 136 5.42 1.32 -8.70
C LEU A 136 6.65 1.83 -7.97
N LEU A 137 7.69 2.20 -8.72
CA LEU A 137 8.90 2.80 -8.18
C LEU A 137 8.61 4.10 -7.44
N ARG A 138 7.84 5.01 -8.06
CA ARG A 138 7.43 6.27 -7.45
C ARG A 138 6.67 6.02 -6.14
N ARG A 139 5.74 5.06 -6.10
CA ARG A 139 5.01 4.70 -4.88
C ARG A 139 5.94 4.16 -3.79
N ALA A 140 6.90 3.31 -4.15
CA ALA A 140 7.90 2.78 -3.22
C ALA A 140 8.75 3.91 -2.60
N GLN A 141 9.20 4.86 -3.43
CA GLN A 141 9.93 6.05 -2.97
C GLN A 141 9.08 6.95 -2.07
N GLU A 142 7.84 7.26 -2.46
CA GLU A 142 6.93 8.10 -1.69
C GLU A 142 6.64 7.52 -0.30
N ARG A 143 6.33 6.22 -0.22
CA ARG A 143 6.05 5.56 1.07
C ARG A 143 7.31 5.47 1.95
N ALA A 144 8.45 5.13 1.36
CA ALA A 144 9.73 5.08 2.08
C ALA A 144 10.08 6.47 2.64
N TYR A 145 9.89 7.51 1.84
CA TYR A 145 10.17 8.88 2.24
C TYR A 145 9.27 9.36 3.38
N ARG A 146 7.95 9.09 3.32
CA ARG A 146 7.00 9.46 4.39
C ARG A 146 7.34 8.80 5.74
N PHE A 147 7.67 7.52 5.71
CA PHE A 147 8.15 6.81 6.90
C PHE A 147 9.43 7.47 7.42
N MET A 148 10.42 7.64 6.54
CA MET A 148 11.72 8.21 6.87
C MET A 148 11.61 9.62 7.46
N SER A 149 10.81 10.51 6.86
CA SER A 149 10.62 11.88 7.34
C SER A 149 9.97 11.92 8.72
N THR A 150 9.10 10.96 9.01
CA THR A 150 8.39 10.91 10.30
C THR A 150 9.28 10.39 11.42
N ILE A 151 10.03 9.30 11.19
CA ILE A 151 10.77 8.61 12.27
C ILE A 151 12.24 9.02 12.36
N ALA A 152 12.82 9.50 11.26
CA ALA A 152 14.26 9.72 11.09
C ALA A 152 14.61 11.15 10.63
N GLY A 153 13.65 12.09 10.63
CA GLY A 153 13.87 13.47 10.17
C GLY A 153 15.01 14.20 10.89
N ASP A 154 15.23 13.89 12.17
CA ASP A 154 16.31 14.49 12.98
C ASP A 154 17.62 13.68 12.97
N LEU A 155 17.69 12.57 12.22
CA LEU A 155 18.90 11.75 12.16
C LEU A 155 19.96 12.34 11.22
N PRO A 156 21.26 12.12 11.50
CA PRO A 156 22.32 12.48 10.58
C PRO A 156 22.15 11.86 9.20
N GLU A 157 22.65 12.54 8.16
CA GLU A 157 22.60 12.08 6.75
C GLU A 157 21.19 11.93 6.15
N PHE A 158 20.15 12.47 6.78
CA PHE A 158 18.77 12.41 6.29
C PHE A 158 18.61 12.97 4.87
N GLU A 159 19.20 14.13 4.59
CA GLU A 159 19.11 14.78 3.28
C GLU A 159 19.78 13.95 2.18
N GLU A 160 20.98 13.43 2.46
CA GLU A 160 21.73 12.57 1.55
C GLU A 160 21.02 11.24 1.32
N ALA A 161 20.40 10.67 2.37
CA ALA A 161 19.57 9.48 2.26
C ALA A 161 18.32 9.74 1.40
N SER A 162 17.64 10.88 1.59
CA SER A 162 16.51 11.30 0.76
C SER A 162 16.89 11.42 -0.71
N ARG A 163 18.03 12.05 -1.01
CA ARG A 163 18.54 12.14 -2.39
C ARG A 163 18.81 10.76 -2.99
N ALA A 164 19.43 9.85 -2.24
CA ALA A 164 19.71 8.49 -2.71
C ALA A 164 18.41 7.69 -2.96
N LEU A 165 17.41 7.83 -2.08
CA LEU A 165 16.10 7.21 -2.23
C LEU A 165 15.41 7.64 -3.53
N PHE A 166 15.36 8.94 -3.82
CA PHE A 166 14.74 9.45 -5.05
C PHE A 166 15.56 9.17 -6.32
N ALA A 167 16.88 9.02 -6.19
CA ALA A 167 17.75 8.53 -7.26
C ALA A 167 17.61 7.02 -7.52
N HIS A 168 16.87 6.30 -6.66
CA HIS A 168 16.74 4.84 -6.67
C HIS A 168 18.09 4.10 -6.53
N ASP A 169 19.02 4.70 -5.80
CA ASP A 169 20.32 4.10 -5.49
C ASP A 169 20.26 3.49 -4.09
N LEU A 170 19.82 2.22 -4.03
CA LEU A 170 19.67 1.48 -2.76
C LEU A 170 21.02 1.23 -2.07
N ASP A 171 22.11 1.11 -2.84
CA ASP A 171 23.46 0.92 -2.29
C ASP A 171 23.96 2.20 -1.62
N ALA A 172 23.79 3.35 -2.27
CA ALA A 172 24.10 4.64 -1.67
C ALA A 172 23.20 4.91 -0.46
N LEU A 173 21.89 4.62 -0.56
CA LEU A 173 20.95 4.76 0.55
C LEU A 173 21.41 3.94 1.75
N GLY A 174 21.74 2.65 1.55
CA GLY A 174 22.22 1.76 2.60
C GLY A 174 23.46 2.28 3.32
N LYS A 175 24.40 2.90 2.60
CA LYS A 175 25.59 3.54 3.18
C LYS A 175 25.24 4.77 4.02
N ARG A 176 24.33 5.63 3.54
CA ARG A 176 23.92 6.86 4.25
C ARG A 176 23.20 6.55 5.56
N ILE A 177 22.31 5.57 5.53
CA ILE A 177 21.54 5.19 6.71
C ILE A 177 22.29 4.24 7.64
N ALA A 178 23.54 3.84 7.36
CA ALA A 178 24.23 2.78 8.10
C ALA A 178 24.34 3.05 9.62
N GLY A 179 24.41 4.32 10.03
CA GLY A 179 24.45 4.73 11.44
C GLY A 179 23.08 4.79 12.13
N TRP A 180 21.99 4.58 11.41
CA TRP A 180 20.63 4.63 11.96
C TRP A 180 20.26 3.33 12.70
N PRO A 181 19.28 3.38 13.61
CA PRO A 181 18.77 2.19 14.28
C PRO A 181 18.38 1.08 13.29
N GLU A 182 18.76 -0.15 13.59
CA GLU A 182 18.60 -1.31 12.71
C GLU A 182 17.16 -1.47 12.20
N ASP A 183 16.18 -1.42 13.10
CA ASP A 183 14.77 -1.58 12.74
C ASP A 183 14.27 -0.50 11.75
N VAL A 184 14.77 0.75 11.89
CA VAL A 184 14.45 1.84 10.96
C VAL A 184 15.06 1.57 9.59
N ARG A 185 16.32 1.13 9.53
CA ARG A 185 17.01 0.80 8.26
C ARG A 185 16.30 -0.34 7.54
N VAL A 186 16.01 -1.42 8.25
CA VAL A 186 15.35 -2.61 7.69
C VAL A 186 13.97 -2.25 7.14
N HIS A 187 13.17 -1.50 7.90
CA HIS A 187 11.84 -1.11 7.45
C HIS A 187 11.87 -0.11 6.30
N LEU A 188 12.79 0.86 6.32
CA LEU A 188 12.98 1.79 5.21
C LEU A 188 13.32 1.07 3.90
N LEU A 189 14.26 0.12 3.93
CA LEU A 189 14.64 -0.66 2.75
C LEU A 189 13.49 -1.56 2.27
N HIS A 190 12.71 -2.11 3.20
CA HIS A 190 11.50 -2.88 2.88
C HIS A 190 10.46 -2.01 2.15
N LEU A 191 10.22 -0.78 2.62
CA LEU A 191 9.33 0.18 1.97
C LEU A 191 9.88 0.69 0.62
N ALA A 192 11.19 0.86 0.50
CA ALA A 192 11.81 1.31 -0.75
C ALA A 192 11.79 0.25 -1.86
N SER A 193 11.61 -1.03 -1.51
CA SER A 193 11.46 -2.11 -2.49
C SER A 193 10.09 -2.06 -3.17
N THR A 194 10.06 -2.31 -4.47
CA THR A 194 8.85 -2.44 -5.27
C THR A 194 8.20 -3.81 -5.16
N ASP A 195 8.95 -4.85 -4.78
CA ASP A 195 8.49 -6.24 -4.81
C ASP A 195 7.28 -6.44 -3.88
N ASN A 196 7.35 -5.84 -2.69
CA ASN A 196 6.28 -5.89 -1.71
C ASN A 196 4.99 -5.18 -2.18
N LEU A 197 5.07 -4.25 -3.13
CA LEU A 197 3.88 -3.60 -3.71
C LEU A 197 3.21 -4.45 -4.79
N VAL A 198 3.96 -5.34 -5.44
CA VAL A 198 3.43 -6.25 -6.47
C VAL A 198 2.63 -7.38 -5.82
N ASP A 199 3.14 -7.96 -4.74
CA ASP A 199 2.55 -9.14 -4.08
C ASP A 199 1.15 -8.89 -3.51
N GLY A 200 0.80 -7.65 -3.21
CA GLY A 200 -0.56 -7.33 -2.82
C GLY A 200 -1.48 -6.85 -3.97
N ALA A 201 -0.92 -6.41 -5.10
CA ALA A 201 -1.76 -5.97 -6.22
C ALA A 201 -2.39 -7.13 -7.01
N VAL A 202 -2.04 -8.38 -6.68
CA VAL A 202 -2.51 -9.63 -7.28
C VAL A 202 -3.60 -10.26 -6.41
#